data_AF-A0A321LFE5-F1
#
_entry.id   AF-A0A321LFE5-F1
#
_cell.length_a   1.000
_cell.length_b   1.000
_cell.length_c   1.000
_cell.angle_alpha   90.00
_cell.angle_beta   90.00
_cell.angle_gamma   90.00
#
_symmetry.space_group_name_H-M   'P 1'
#
loop_
_entity.id
_entity.type
_entity.pdbx_description
1 polymer ?
#
loop_
_entity_poly.entity_id
_entity_poly.type
_entity_poly.pdbx_seq_one_letter_code
_entity_poly.pdbx_strand_id
1 'polypeptide(L)'
;MGSVRIMGSRVTLDTLVAAFKKGNTAEQIQDSFPSLSLRQIYGAIAYYLDHQEDVEAYLEERQTEADAIRREIESQPQYSEFREKLRRRRAELIDA
;
A
#
# COMPACT_ATOMS: atom_id res chain seq x y z
N MET A 1 -7.35 -12.92 2.81
CA MET A 1 -7.59 -11.46 2.95
C MET A 1 -7.45 -11.06 4.41
N GLY A 2 -6.22 -10.99 4.91
CA GLY A 2 -5.92 -10.38 6.21
C GLY A 2 -4.66 -9.56 6.00
N SER A 3 -4.75 -8.24 6.17
CA SER A 3 -3.58 -7.37 6.23
C SER A 3 -3.42 -6.87 7.65
N VAL A 4 -2.18 -6.84 8.12
CA VAL A 4 -1.85 -6.26 9.44
C VAL A 4 -2.13 -4.76 9.37
N ARG A 5 -2.96 -4.26 10.29
CA ARG A 5 -3.37 -2.86 10.35
C ARG A 5 -2.98 -2.23 11.66
N ILE A 6 -2.70 -0.94 11.61
CA ILE A 6 -2.50 -0.15 12.81
C ILE A 6 -3.85 -0.03 13.53
N MET A 7 -3.87 -0.37 14.82
CA MET A 7 -5.08 -0.39 15.63
C MET A 7 -5.84 0.95 15.52
N GLY A 8 -7.13 0.88 15.22
CA GLY A 8 -7.99 2.08 15.08
C GLY A 8 -7.81 2.82 13.75
N SER A 9 -7.06 2.29 12.79
CA SER A 9 -6.85 2.89 11.47
C SER A 9 -7.03 1.88 10.33
N ARG A 10 -7.32 2.42 9.14
CA ARG A 10 -7.30 1.65 7.89
C ARG A 10 -5.90 1.52 7.29
N VAL A 11 -4.92 2.24 7.84
CA VAL A 11 -3.53 2.19 7.40
C VAL A 11 -2.92 0.84 7.78
N THR A 12 -2.33 0.17 6.79
CA THR A 12 -1.64 -1.10 6.97
C THR A 12 -0.22 -0.90 7.49
N LEU A 13 0.32 -1.93 8.14
CA LEU A 13 1.74 -1.97 8.51
C LEU A 13 2.62 -1.82 7.26
N ASP A 14 2.25 -2.47 6.16
CA ASP A 14 2.92 -2.43 4.86
C ASP A 14 3.11 -0.98 4.36
N THR A 15 2.06 -0.16 4.44
CA THR A 15 2.09 1.24 3.99
C THR A 15 3.05 2.06 4.85
N LEU A 16 3.02 1.85 6.16
CA LEU A 16 3.83 2.58 7.11
C LEU A 16 5.32 2.21 6.97
N VAL A 17 5.63 0.92 6.91
CA VAL A 17 6.99 0.40 6.70
C VAL A 17 7.54 0.88 5.37
N ALA A 18 6.75 0.85 4.30
CA ALA A 18 7.17 1.37 3.00
C ALA A 18 7.49 2.88 3.04
N ALA A 19 6.71 3.68 3.78
CA ALA A 19 6.99 5.11 3.94
C ALA A 19 8.28 5.35 4.75
N PHE A 20 8.49 4.60 5.83
CA PHE A 20 9.70 4.65 6.65
C PHE A 20 10.95 4.26 5.85
N LYS A 21 10.90 3.16 5.08
CA LYS A 21 12.00 2.71 4.20
C LYS A 21 12.36 3.73 3.11
N LYS A 22 11.43 4.60 2.72
CA LYS A 22 11.69 5.74 1.81
C LYS A 22 12.40 6.93 2.49
N GLY A 23 12.73 6.82 3.78
CA GLY A 23 13.41 7.86 4.55
C GLY A 23 12.48 8.92 5.13
N ASN A 24 11.16 8.70 5.13
CA ASN A 24 10.24 9.63 5.79
C ASN A 24 10.36 9.52 7.31
N THR A 25 10.39 10.66 7.97
CA THR A 25 10.26 10.79 9.43
C THR A 25 8.86 10.40 9.89
N ALA A 26 8.69 10.10 11.18
CA ALA A 26 7.38 9.76 11.74
C ALA A 26 6.36 10.90 11.57
N GLU A 27 6.82 12.15 11.65
CA GLU A 27 6.04 13.36 11.44
C GLU A 27 5.58 13.49 9.98
N GLN A 28 6.47 13.27 9.02
CA GLN A 28 6.10 13.26 7.59
C GLN A 28 5.12 12.12 7.25
N ILE A 29 5.28 10.97 7.91
CA ILE A 29 4.32 9.86 7.81
C ILE A 29 2.97 10.28 8.40
N GLN A 30 2.95 10.99 9.52
CA GLN A 30 1.71 11.49 10.12
C GLN A 30 1.01 12.50 9.21
N ASP A 31 1.74 13.42 8.60
CA ASP A 31 1.19 14.39 7.64
C ASP A 31 0.49 13.68 6.47
N SER A 32 1.05 12.55 6.03
CA SER A 32 0.48 11.71 4.98
C SER A 32 -0.72 10.88 5.47
N PHE A 33 -0.78 10.56 6.76
CA PHE A 33 -1.83 9.75 7.39
C PHE A 33 -2.37 10.38 8.68
N PRO A 34 -3.14 11.49 8.60
CA PRO A 34 -3.58 12.25 9.78
C PRO A 34 -4.45 11.46 10.77
N SER A 35 -5.01 10.33 10.34
CA SER A 35 -5.75 9.40 11.21
C SER A 35 -4.87 8.66 12.23
N LEU A 36 -3.54 8.69 12.05
CA LEU A 36 -2.58 8.07 12.96
C LEU A 36 -1.99 9.10 13.91
N SER A 37 -1.88 8.73 15.19
CA SER A 37 -1.07 9.48 16.14
C SER A 37 0.41 9.15 15.98
N LEU A 38 1.29 10.11 16.30
CA LEU A 38 2.75 9.87 16.36
C LEU A 38 3.08 8.66 17.24
N ARG A 39 2.38 8.47 18.36
CA ARG A 39 2.57 7.31 19.25
C ARG A 39 2.36 5.98 18.51
N GLN A 40 1.32 5.88 17.68
CA GLN A 40 1.08 4.69 16.87
C GLN A 40 2.17 4.50 15.81
N ILE A 41 2.61 5.59 15.18
CA ILE A 41 3.63 5.55 14.14
C ILE A 41 4.98 5.11 14.72
N TYR A 42 5.44 5.76 15.78
CA TYR A 42 6.66 5.38 16.48
C TYR A 42 6.60 3.95 17.01
N GLY A 43 5.46 3.52 17.57
CA GLY A 43 5.28 2.13 18.00
C GLY A 43 5.37 1.11 16.87
N ALA A 44 4.82 1.43 15.69
CA ALA A 44 4.91 0.58 14.52
C ALA A 44 6.33 0.53 13.94
N ILE A 45 7.04 1.66 13.92
CA ILE A 45 8.46 1.73 13.50
C ILE A 45 9.33 0.91 14.44
N ALA A 46 9.16 1.07 15.77
CA ALA A 46 9.90 0.29 16.75
C ALA A 46 9.65 -1.21 16.58
N TYR A 47 8.37 -1.61 16.45
CA TYR A 47 8.01 -3.01 16.20
C TYR A 47 8.68 -3.56 14.93
N TYR A 48 8.66 -2.80 13.83
CA TYR A 48 9.31 -3.19 12.58
C TYR A 48 10.82 -3.36 12.76
N LEU A 49 11.50 -2.42 13.42
CA LEU A 49 12.93 -2.48 13.66
C LEU A 49 13.34 -3.67 14.55
N ASP A 50 12.49 -4.04 15.51
CA ASP A 50 12.73 -5.20 16.38
C ASP A 50 12.44 -6.55 15.68
N HIS A 51 11.62 -6.56 14.62
CA HIS A 51 11.15 -7.78 13.93
C HIS A 51 11.34 -7.69 12.41
N GLN A 52 12.45 -7.11 11.94
CA GLN A 52 12.62 -6.83 10.51
C GLN A 52 12.53 -8.08 9.64
N GLU A 53 13.14 -9.19 10.04
CA GLU A 53 13.14 -10.43 9.25
C GLU A 53 11.71 -10.96 9.05
N ASP A 54 10.95 -11.11 10.13
CA ASP A 54 9.57 -11.60 10.08
C ASP A 54 8.65 -10.66 9.29
N VAL A 55 8.81 -9.34 9.49
CA VAL A 55 7.97 -8.36 8.79
C VAL A 55 8.32 -8.30 7.31
N GLU A 56 9.59 -8.31 6.93
CA GLU A 56 9.98 -8.34 5.51
C GLU A 56 9.50 -9.61 4.82
N ALA A 57 9.63 -10.79 5.46
CA ALA A 57 9.10 -12.04 4.92
C ALA A 57 7.58 -11.97 4.67
N TYR A 58 6.82 -11.44 5.64
CA TYR A 58 5.39 -11.21 5.48
C TYR A 58 5.08 -10.22 4.34
N LEU A 59 5.85 -9.13 4.21
CA LEU A 59 5.66 -8.14 3.14
C LEU A 59 5.97 -8.71 1.75
N GLU A 60 6.98 -9.57 1.63
CA GLU A 60 7.34 -10.24 0.38
C GLU A 60 6.27 -11.25 -0.08
N GLU A 61 5.78 -12.09 0.84
CA GLU A 61 4.65 -12.99 0.58
C GLU A 61 3.44 -12.18 0.10
N ARG A 62 3.20 -11.05 0.75
CA ARG A 62 2.08 -10.17 0.43
C ARG A 62 2.16 -9.54 -0.93
N GLN A 63 3.35 -9.09 -1.31
CA GLN A 63 3.63 -8.54 -2.63
C GLN A 63 3.46 -9.62 -3.71
N THR A 64 3.97 -10.83 -3.46
CA THR A 64 3.88 -11.96 -4.39
C THR A 64 2.42 -12.33 -4.69
N GLU A 65 1.59 -12.45 -3.67
CA GLU A 65 0.17 -12.71 -3.84
C GLU A 65 -0.56 -11.57 -4.55
N ALA A 66 -0.25 -10.32 -4.21
CA ALA A 66 -0.86 -9.16 -4.87
C ALA A 66 -0.52 -9.12 -6.36
N ASP A 67 0.72 -9.48 -6.72
CA ASP A 67 1.16 -9.57 -8.11
C ASP A 67 0.52 -10.75 -8.85
N ALA A 68 0.33 -11.89 -8.18
CA ALA A 68 -0.39 -13.03 -8.75
C ALA A 68 -1.85 -12.66 -9.08
N ILE A 69 -2.56 -12.05 -8.14
CA ILE A 69 -3.94 -11.58 -8.33
C ILE A 69 -4.00 -10.52 -9.44
N ARG A 70 -3.03 -9.58 -9.46
CA ARG A 70 -2.95 -8.56 -10.52
C ARG A 70 -2.79 -9.20 -11.89
N ARG A 71 -1.87 -10.16 -12.04
CA ARG A 71 -1.63 -10.87 -13.31
C ARG A 71 -2.88 -11.63 -13.75
N GLU A 72 -3.56 -12.29 -12.82
CA GLU A 72 -4.82 -12.98 -13.12
C GLU A 72 -5.87 -12.01 -13.67
N ILE A 73 -6.10 -10.88 -12.99
CA ILE A 73 -7.04 -9.84 -13.44
C ILE A 73 -6.63 -9.26 -14.80
N GLU A 74 -5.34 -8.96 -14.98
CA GLU A 74 -4.80 -8.40 -16.23
C GLU A 74 -4.87 -9.38 -17.41
N SER A 75 -4.82 -10.69 -17.15
CA SER A 75 -4.98 -11.72 -18.17
C SER A 75 -6.43 -11.88 -18.67
N GLN A 76 -7.41 -11.31 -17.95
CA GLN A 76 -8.81 -11.41 -18.34
C GLN A 76 -9.14 -10.40 -19.47
N PRO A 77 -9.74 -10.85 -20.58
CA PRO A 77 -10.10 -9.98 -21.71
C PRO A 77 -10.99 -8.78 -21.32
N GLN A 78 -11.86 -8.98 -20.32
CA GLN A 78 -12.77 -7.97 -19.79
C GLN A 78 -12.01 -6.80 -19.15
N TYR A 79 -10.84 -7.06 -18.55
CA TYR A 79 -10.00 -6.03 -17.94
C TYR A 79 -9.31 -5.15 -19.00
N SER A 80 -8.84 -5.75 -20.09
CA SER A 80 -8.27 -4.98 -21.22
C SER A 80 -9.30 -4.05 -21.86
N GLU A 81 -10.52 -4.55 -22.11
CA GLU A 81 -11.61 -3.75 -22.67
C GLU A 81 -12.02 -2.61 -21.72
N PHE A 82 -12.10 -2.89 -20.41
CA PHE A 82 -12.41 -1.88 -19.40
C PHE A 82 -11.32 -0.80 -19.32
N ARG A 83 -10.03 -1.18 -19.35
CA ARG A 83 -8.91 -0.22 -19.37
C ARG A 83 -8.88 0.62 -20.63
N GLU A 84 -9.25 0.06 -21.78
CA GLU A 84 -9.32 0.80 -23.04
C GLU A 84 -10.46 1.84 -23.01
N LYS A 85 -11.64 1.47 -22.49
CA LYS A 85 -12.76 2.40 -22.27
C LYS A 85 -12.38 3.55 -21.32
N LEU A 86 -11.70 3.25 -20.21
CA LEU A 86 -11.19 4.26 -19.28
C LEU A 86 -10.17 5.21 -19.94
N ARG A 87 -9.24 4.67 -20.73
CA ARG A 87 -8.25 5.48 -21.48
C ARG A 87 -8.93 6.41 -22.47
N ARG A 88 -9.91 5.90 -23.23
CA ARG A 88 -10.66 6.68 -24.21
C ARG A 88 -11.40 7.86 -23.58
N ARG A 89 -12.12 7.61 -22.48
CA ARG A 89 -12.82 8.68 -21.73
C ARG A 89 -11.86 9.72 -21.14
N ARG A 90 -10.66 9.31 -20.73
CA ARG A 90 -9.66 10.24 -20.20
C ARG A 90 -9.06 11.12 -21.30
N ALA A 91 -8.84 10.59 -22.50
CA ALA A 91 -8.40 11.39 -23.65
C ALA A 91 -9.47 12.41 -24.06
N GLU A 92 -10.74 12.00 -24.12
CA GLU A 92 -11.87 12.88 -24.44
C GLU A 92 -12.04 14.05 -23.44
N LEU A 93 -11.65 13.87 -22.17
CA LEU A 93 -11.69 14.92 -21.15
C LEU A 93 -10.46 15.84 -21.13
N ILE A 94 -9.35 15.42 -21.77
CA ILE A 94 -8.12 16.21 -21.86
C ILE A 94 -8.09 17.02 -23.16
N ASP A 95 -8.75 16.51 -24.22
CA ASP A 95 -8.86 17.16 -25.53
C ASP A 95 -10.09 18.10 -25.66
N ALA A 96 -10.85 18.30 -24.57
CA ALA A 96 -12.03 19.18 -24.48
C ALA A 96 -11.76 20.40 -23.58
#